data_AF-A0A3D4PQN4-F1
#
_entry.id   AF-A0A3D4PQN4-F1
#
_cell.length_a   1.000
_cell.length_b   1.000
_cell.length_c   1.000
_cell.angle_alpha   90.00
_cell.angle_beta   90.00
_cell.angle_gamma   90.00
#
_symmetry.space_group_name_H-M   'P 1'
#
loop_
_entity.id
_entity.type
_entity.pdbx_description
1 polymer ?
#
loop_
_entity_poly.entity_id
_entity_poly.type
_entity_poly.pdbx_seq_one_letter_code
_entity_poly.pdbx_strand_id
1 'polypeptide(L)'
;MNRSFFQRQDLFSVQDDSHRVPHLKSSDCTKDVLSDRKMTDANGYSMKETTAMGEGNHSEMNTKKSAPWATIIGGTVLAIAAGVIGFQVFRAEPAAAPTDQAGKVSLSNTSTSPALARVNGQLIQYDAVARECFDRLGKSVLENLINRTIIHQEVERRGLTVTEAEIDAEVQKIAKRFNLPVDTWYQMLQTERDLTPVQYRRDVIWPMIALRKLAGDEVQVTDSDLHRAFQRDYGPRVRCRMIMMENVRRANEVWEKATRTPEDFDKLAREFSVEANSRALGGAIPPISRYSSADNQSLEDAAFRLQPGEISGLIQVGNRYVILKCEGRTEQVVTDIKDVENDLRAQLQEEKTQERVAVVFDDLKKQTRVDNYLTNTSTGGSNTAQNTSYTNQIQQTGSTLPGADAQAVQPASGTTLTK
;
A
#
# COMPACT_ATOMS: atom_id res chain seq x y z
N MET A 1 -5.82 -5.69 -67.72
CA MET A 1 -4.97 -6.62 -68.48
C MET A 1 -4.87 -7.96 -67.75
N ASN A 2 -4.86 -9.08 -68.49
CA ASN A 2 -4.23 -10.40 -68.24
C ASN A 2 -3.75 -10.76 -66.81
N ARG A 3 -4.32 -11.80 -66.17
CA ARG A 3 -3.92 -13.25 -66.19
C ARG A 3 -2.93 -13.59 -65.03
N SER A 4 -2.93 -14.77 -64.39
CA SER A 4 -3.72 -16.02 -64.54
C SER A 4 -3.35 -17.07 -63.47
N PHE A 5 -4.33 -17.86 -62.99
CA PHE A 5 -4.20 -19.26 -62.46
C PHE A 5 -3.39 -19.40 -61.13
N PHE A 6 -3.50 -20.38 -60.22
CA PHE A 6 -4.32 -21.59 -59.93
C PHE A 6 -4.04 -21.98 -58.43
N GLN A 7 -4.72 -22.88 -57.69
CA GLN A 7 -5.87 -23.80 -57.88
C GLN A 7 -6.50 -24.17 -56.50
N ARG A 8 -7.71 -24.77 -56.54
CA ARG A 8 -8.49 -25.61 -55.57
C ARG A 8 -7.67 -26.46 -54.56
N GLN A 9 -8.22 -26.89 -53.40
CA GLN A 9 -9.51 -27.63 -53.28
C GLN A 9 -10.10 -27.67 -51.84
N ASP A 10 -11.41 -27.44 -51.71
CA ASP A 10 -12.25 -27.84 -50.55
C ASP A 10 -12.71 -29.31 -50.65
N LEU A 11 -13.27 -29.87 -49.55
CA LEU A 11 -14.34 -30.90 -49.42
C LEU A 11 -14.20 -31.59 -48.03
N PHE A 12 -15.19 -32.04 -47.24
CA PHE A 12 -16.67 -31.99 -47.12
C PHE A 12 -16.93 -32.37 -45.61
N SER A 13 -17.80 -31.73 -44.81
CA SER A 13 -19.28 -31.76 -44.74
C SER A 13 -19.96 -33.10 -44.38
N VAL A 14 -21.04 -32.99 -43.57
CA VAL A 14 -22.24 -33.86 -43.40
C VAL A 14 -22.49 -34.48 -42.00
N GLN A 15 -23.62 -34.04 -41.41
CA GLN A 15 -24.64 -34.67 -40.53
C GLN A 15 -24.38 -36.05 -39.84
N ASP A 16 -24.68 -36.24 -38.54
CA ASP A 16 -26.00 -36.22 -37.82
C ASP A 16 -26.73 -37.58 -37.86
N ASP A 17 -26.95 -38.21 -36.70
CA ASP A 17 -28.24 -38.83 -36.33
C ASP A 17 -28.32 -39.19 -34.82
N SER A 18 -29.45 -39.73 -34.41
CA SER A 18 -30.04 -39.54 -33.08
C SER A 18 -30.51 -40.83 -32.37
N HIS A 19 -30.74 -40.70 -31.05
CA HIS A 19 -31.66 -41.48 -30.20
C HIS A 19 -31.30 -42.85 -29.54
N ARG A 20 -31.90 -43.00 -28.35
CA ARG A 20 -32.27 -44.22 -27.54
C ARG A 20 -31.27 -44.92 -26.59
N VAL A 21 -31.51 -44.63 -25.30
CA VAL A 21 -31.47 -45.51 -24.09
C VAL A 21 -32.50 -46.69 -24.19
N PRO A 22 -32.62 -47.71 -23.27
CA PRO A 22 -31.94 -47.94 -21.97
C PRO A 22 -31.61 -49.41 -21.52
N HIS A 23 -31.06 -49.54 -20.29
CA HIS A 23 -31.15 -50.63 -19.28
C HIS A 23 -30.38 -51.96 -19.40
N LEU A 24 -29.61 -52.30 -18.32
CA LEU A 24 -29.74 -53.48 -17.40
C LEU A 24 -28.63 -53.40 -16.31
N LYS A 25 -28.95 -53.45 -14.99
CA LYS A 25 -28.75 -54.56 -14.00
C LYS A 25 -27.33 -55.17 -13.91
N SER A 26 -26.79 -55.57 -12.76
CA SER A 26 -27.13 -55.42 -11.31
C SER A 26 -26.01 -56.07 -10.44
N SER A 27 -26.11 -56.00 -9.10
CA SER A 27 -25.51 -56.94 -8.12
C SER A 27 -24.00 -56.81 -7.81
N ASP A 28 -23.47 -57.21 -6.64
CA ASP A 28 -23.94 -57.17 -5.23
C ASP A 28 -22.77 -57.54 -4.29
N CYS A 29 -22.94 -57.42 -2.95
CA CYS A 29 -22.08 -58.02 -1.89
C CYS A 29 -20.59 -57.57 -1.74
N THR A 30 -19.89 -57.70 -0.60
CA THR A 30 -20.13 -57.39 0.84
C THR A 30 -18.90 -57.82 1.67
N LYS A 31 -18.51 -57.07 2.73
CA LYS A 31 -17.89 -57.55 4.00
C LYS A 31 -16.46 -58.18 3.91
N ASP A 32 -15.62 -58.31 4.95
CA ASP A 32 -15.57 -58.01 6.41
C ASP A 32 -14.13 -57.50 6.74
N VAL A 33 -13.82 -56.58 7.68
CA VAL A 33 -13.69 -56.65 9.17
C VAL A 33 -12.51 -57.50 9.72
N LEU A 34 -11.92 -57.03 10.84
CA LEU A 34 -10.79 -57.55 11.69
C LEU A 34 -9.34 -57.24 11.24
N SER A 35 -8.33 -57.10 12.13
CA SER A 35 -8.26 -56.54 13.51
C SER A 35 -6.81 -56.55 14.06
N ASP A 36 -6.51 -55.63 14.99
CA ASP A 36 -5.62 -55.79 16.16
C ASP A 36 -4.06 -55.74 16.08
N ARG A 37 -3.52 -54.99 17.07
CA ARG A 37 -2.19 -55.01 17.74
C ARG A 37 -0.93 -54.58 16.95
N LYS A 38 -0.14 -53.59 17.38
CA LYS A 38 0.59 -53.31 18.66
C LYS A 38 1.72 -54.28 18.99
N MET A 39 2.97 -53.80 18.88
CA MET A 39 4.09 -53.82 19.86
C MET A 39 5.39 -53.43 19.10
N THR A 40 5.95 -52.24 19.29
CA THR A 40 6.88 -51.79 20.37
C THR A 40 8.32 -52.30 20.23
N ASP A 41 9.23 -51.32 20.08
CA ASP A 41 10.53 -51.19 20.76
C ASP A 41 11.86 -51.59 20.09
N ALA A 42 12.69 -50.54 19.96
CA ALA A 42 14.06 -50.40 20.46
C ALA A 42 15.28 -50.89 19.65
N ASN A 43 16.15 -49.90 19.38
CA ASN A 43 17.62 -49.90 19.49
C ASN A 43 18.47 -51.02 18.87
N GLY A 44 19.37 -50.64 17.95
CA GLY A 44 20.44 -51.54 17.48
C GLY A 44 21.44 -50.90 16.53
N TYR A 45 22.39 -50.13 17.06
CA TYR A 45 23.63 -49.68 16.42
C TYR A 45 24.29 -50.70 15.46
N SER A 46 24.78 -50.27 14.28
CA SER A 46 26.23 -50.07 14.04
C SER A 46 26.60 -50.04 12.54
N MET A 47 27.61 -49.23 12.19
CA MET A 47 28.14 -49.06 10.83
C MET A 47 28.96 -50.24 10.29
N LYS A 48 28.96 -50.38 8.95
CA LYS A 48 30.14 -50.59 8.08
C LYS A 48 29.89 -49.79 6.78
N GLU A 49 30.78 -48.91 6.32
CA GLU A 49 31.86 -49.18 5.34
C GLU A 49 31.39 -50.08 4.17
N THR A 50 31.58 -49.76 2.88
CA THR A 50 32.74 -49.11 2.24
C THR A 50 32.40 -48.66 0.78
N THR A 51 33.29 -47.86 0.15
CA THR A 51 33.52 -47.80 -1.33
C THR A 51 32.33 -47.41 -2.23
N ALA A 52 32.19 -46.15 -2.69
CA ALA A 52 32.97 -45.43 -3.72
C ALA A 52 32.64 -45.80 -5.20
N MET A 53 32.21 -44.76 -5.93
CA MET A 53 32.04 -44.63 -7.39
C MET A 53 31.03 -45.55 -8.11
N GLY A 54 29.95 -44.91 -8.58
CA GLY A 54 28.98 -45.44 -9.53
C GLY A 54 28.40 -44.28 -10.35
N GLU A 55 28.12 -44.52 -11.62
CA GLU A 55 27.87 -43.47 -12.63
C GLU A 55 26.51 -42.78 -12.51
N GLY A 56 26.33 -41.75 -13.35
CA GLY A 56 25.20 -40.83 -13.32
C GLY A 56 23.83 -41.49 -13.37
N ASN A 57 22.85 -40.78 -12.80
CA ASN A 57 21.46 -41.09 -13.01
C ASN A 57 20.66 -39.81 -13.29
N HIS A 58 19.80 -39.89 -14.30
CA HIS A 58 18.82 -38.85 -14.59
C HIS A 58 17.87 -38.71 -13.39
N SER A 59 17.75 -37.51 -12.83
CA SER A 59 16.65 -37.16 -11.94
C SER A 59 15.58 -36.41 -12.73
N GLU A 60 14.43 -37.06 -12.91
CA GLU A 60 13.26 -36.46 -13.55
C GLU A 60 12.82 -35.20 -12.80
N MET A 61 12.69 -34.08 -13.52
CA MET A 61 12.19 -32.83 -12.94
C MET A 61 10.68 -32.92 -12.69
N ASN A 62 10.30 -33.30 -11.47
CA ASN A 62 8.91 -33.23 -11.02
C ASN A 62 8.49 -31.74 -10.87
N THR A 63 7.79 -31.22 -11.88
CA THR A 63 7.42 -29.81 -12.01
C THR A 63 6.22 -29.43 -11.14
N LYS A 64 6.41 -29.35 -9.82
CA LYS A 64 5.46 -28.67 -8.93
C LYS A 64 5.48 -27.16 -9.21
N LYS A 65 4.49 -26.71 -9.99
CA LYS A 65 4.20 -25.29 -10.26
C LYS A 65 3.96 -24.54 -8.95
N SER A 66 4.89 -23.66 -8.56
CA SER A 66 4.67 -22.67 -7.51
C SER A 66 3.81 -21.52 -8.06
N ALA A 67 2.68 -21.26 -7.42
CA ALA A 67 1.85 -20.08 -7.71
C ALA A 67 2.53 -18.81 -7.14
N PRO A 68 2.33 -17.63 -7.76
CA PRO A 68 3.03 -16.40 -7.38
C PRO A 68 2.52 -15.83 -6.04
N TRP A 69 3.46 -15.37 -5.22
CA TRP A 69 3.30 -14.90 -3.83
C TRP A 69 2.95 -13.41 -3.70
N ALA A 70 2.54 -12.77 -4.80
CA ALA A 70 2.37 -11.32 -4.89
C ALA A 70 0.97 -10.85 -4.44
N THR A 71 0.68 -10.81 -3.14
CA THR A 71 -0.25 -9.84 -2.49
C THR A 71 -0.29 -10.00 -0.96
N ILE A 72 0.53 -9.24 -0.22
CA ILE A 72 0.14 -8.58 1.05
C ILE A 72 0.78 -7.18 1.03
N ILE A 73 0.02 -6.16 1.43
CA ILE A 73 0.34 -4.73 1.32
C ILE A 73 0.82 -4.18 2.68
N GLY A 74 1.74 -3.21 2.66
CA GLY A 74 2.20 -2.50 3.87
C GLY A 74 3.06 -1.27 3.57
N GLY A 75 2.62 -0.38 2.68
CA GLY A 75 3.38 0.83 2.31
C GLY A 75 2.75 1.58 1.13
N THR A 76 1.90 2.56 1.44
CA THR A 76 1.04 3.26 0.47
C THR A 76 1.80 4.17 -0.49
N VAL A 77 1.83 3.84 -1.79
CA VAL A 77 1.98 4.83 -2.88
C VAL A 77 0.97 4.51 -3.99
N LEU A 78 0.38 5.57 -4.54
CA LEU A 78 -0.82 5.56 -5.39
C LEU A 78 -0.65 4.88 -6.76
N ALA A 79 -1.74 4.25 -7.21
CA ALA A 79 -1.92 3.81 -8.59
C ALA A 79 -2.38 4.97 -9.50
N ILE A 80 -1.89 5.00 -10.74
CA ILE A 80 -2.61 5.59 -11.89
C ILE A 80 -2.49 4.64 -13.08
N ALA A 81 -3.62 4.31 -13.70
CA ALA A 81 -3.70 3.41 -14.85
C ALA A 81 -3.32 4.11 -16.17
N ALA A 82 -2.73 3.37 -17.10
CA ALA A 82 -2.44 3.85 -18.44
C ALA A 82 -3.71 3.88 -19.31
N GLY A 83 -4.17 5.07 -19.67
CA GLY A 83 -5.23 5.28 -20.66
C GLY A 83 -4.70 6.08 -21.86
N VAL A 84 -4.25 5.38 -22.91
CA VAL A 84 -3.87 6.01 -24.18
C VAL A 84 -5.01 5.88 -25.18
N ILE A 85 -5.80 6.93 -25.31
CA ILE A 85 -6.65 7.14 -26.50
C ILE A 85 -5.88 8.07 -27.43
N GLY A 86 -5.58 7.59 -28.64
CA GLY A 86 -4.95 8.41 -29.66
C GLY A 86 -5.96 9.33 -30.34
N PHE A 87 -5.65 10.63 -30.42
CA PHE A 87 -6.17 11.47 -31.48
C PHE A 87 -5.09 12.48 -31.92
N GLN A 88 -4.50 12.21 -33.07
CA GLN A 88 -3.68 13.16 -33.82
C GLN A 88 -4.59 14.08 -34.65
N VAL A 89 -4.00 15.14 -35.20
CA VAL A 89 -4.63 16.14 -36.10
C VAL A 89 -5.44 17.24 -35.41
N PHE A 90 -4.73 18.31 -35.06
CA PHE A 90 -5.00 19.61 -35.68
C PHE A 90 -3.67 20.37 -35.89
N ARG A 91 -3.41 20.82 -37.11
CA ARG A 91 -2.28 21.71 -37.42
C ARG A 91 -2.72 23.16 -37.16
N ALA A 92 -1.89 23.91 -36.44
CA ALA A 92 -1.90 25.37 -36.51
C ALA A 92 -0.70 25.82 -37.36
N GLU A 93 -0.95 26.59 -38.41
CA GLU A 93 0.11 27.24 -39.18
C GLU A 93 0.69 28.44 -38.41
N PRO A 94 1.98 28.77 -38.59
CA PRO A 94 2.63 29.83 -37.85
C PRO A 94 2.28 31.21 -38.42
N ALA A 95 1.60 32.04 -37.63
CA ALA A 95 1.47 33.46 -37.94
C ALA A 95 2.78 34.19 -37.59
N ALA A 96 3.46 34.73 -38.60
CA ALA A 96 4.66 35.54 -38.43
C ALA A 96 4.33 37.04 -38.50
N ALA A 97 4.70 37.80 -37.46
CA ALA A 97 4.80 39.27 -37.43
C ALA A 97 5.67 39.67 -36.22
N PRO A 98 6.21 40.91 -36.15
CA PRO A 98 7.53 41.21 -36.70
C PRO A 98 8.59 41.50 -35.61
N THR A 99 9.85 41.53 -36.03
CA THR A 99 10.98 41.95 -35.20
C THR A 99 10.98 43.46 -34.96
N ASP A 100 11.00 43.87 -33.70
CA ASP A 100 11.55 45.16 -33.26
C ASP A 100 12.78 44.90 -32.37
N GLN A 101 13.90 45.59 -32.66
CA GLN A 101 15.10 45.52 -31.84
C GLN A 101 15.16 46.67 -30.83
N ALA A 102 15.21 46.35 -29.55
CA ALA A 102 15.51 47.30 -28.49
C ALA A 102 16.47 46.70 -27.45
N GLY A 103 17.54 47.43 -27.14
CA GLY A 103 18.31 47.29 -25.89
C GLY A 103 19.15 46.02 -25.70
N LYS A 104 20.43 46.05 -26.13
CA LYS A 104 21.44 45.10 -25.63
C LYS A 104 21.81 45.44 -24.17
N VAL A 105 21.08 44.90 -23.20
CA VAL A 105 21.60 44.69 -21.84
C VAL A 105 22.16 43.27 -21.78
N SER A 106 23.47 43.14 -22.01
CA SER A 106 24.15 41.84 -21.99
C SER A 106 24.45 41.39 -20.56
N LEU A 107 23.43 40.96 -19.82
CA LEU A 107 23.60 40.10 -18.64
C LEU A 107 23.76 38.64 -19.09
N SER A 108 24.78 38.40 -19.92
CA SER A 108 25.11 37.10 -20.48
C SER A 108 25.89 36.22 -19.50
N ASN A 109 25.27 35.93 -18.35
CA ASN A 109 25.52 34.70 -17.61
C ASN A 109 24.45 33.67 -17.98
N THR A 110 24.26 33.46 -19.29
CA THR A 110 23.55 32.29 -19.81
C THR A 110 24.46 31.10 -19.60
N SER A 111 24.37 30.48 -18.42
CA SER A 111 24.93 29.15 -18.17
C SER A 111 24.21 28.15 -19.07
N THR A 112 24.67 28.00 -20.31
CA THR A 112 24.07 27.08 -21.28
C THR A 112 24.15 25.67 -20.72
N SER A 113 23.01 25.10 -20.35
CA SER A 113 23.00 23.82 -19.65
C SER A 113 23.54 22.69 -20.55
N PRO A 114 24.16 21.65 -19.98
CA PRO A 114 24.86 20.63 -20.76
C PRO A 114 23.98 20.01 -21.85
N ALA A 115 24.54 19.86 -23.06
CA ALA A 115 23.87 19.13 -24.12
C ALA A 115 23.85 17.62 -23.78
N LEU A 116 22.66 17.04 -23.68
CA LEU A 116 22.47 15.61 -23.39
C LEU A 116 22.40 14.77 -24.66
N ALA A 117 21.89 15.34 -25.76
CA ALA A 117 21.81 14.67 -27.06
C ALA A 117 21.90 15.65 -28.22
N ARG A 118 22.11 15.13 -29.44
CA ARG A 118 22.08 15.89 -30.69
C ARG A 118 21.33 15.12 -31.76
N VAL A 119 20.33 15.75 -32.38
CA VAL A 119 19.51 15.18 -33.46
C VAL A 119 19.64 16.10 -34.67
N ASN A 120 20.21 15.61 -35.77
CA ASN A 120 20.39 16.35 -37.03
C ASN A 120 20.99 17.77 -36.87
N GLY A 121 21.92 17.94 -35.91
CA GLY A 121 22.56 19.22 -35.59
C GLY A 121 21.88 20.02 -34.47
N GLN A 122 20.60 19.79 -34.18
CA GLN A 122 19.91 20.42 -33.05
C GLN A 122 20.33 19.74 -31.73
N LEU A 123 20.75 20.55 -30.75
CA LEU A 123 21.11 20.06 -29.41
C LEU A 123 19.86 19.98 -28.52
N ILE A 124 19.76 18.90 -27.75
CA ILE A 124 18.81 18.75 -26.65
C ILE A 124 19.58 19.05 -25.36
N GLN A 125 19.25 20.17 -24.71
CA GLN A 125 19.89 20.63 -23.48
C GLN A 125 19.25 19.99 -22.24
N TYR A 126 20.02 19.92 -21.16
CA TYR A 126 19.55 19.43 -19.86
C TYR A 126 18.27 20.13 -19.40
N ASP A 127 18.17 21.46 -19.51
CA ASP A 127 16.98 22.19 -19.03
C ASP A 127 15.70 21.82 -19.79
N ALA A 128 15.81 21.44 -21.07
CA ALA A 128 14.66 20.99 -21.86
C ALA A 128 14.14 19.64 -21.33
N VAL A 129 15.06 18.71 -21.05
CA VAL A 129 14.70 17.40 -20.46
C VAL A 129 14.24 17.56 -19.02
N ALA A 130 14.89 18.40 -18.23
CA ALA A 130 14.53 18.67 -16.84
C ALA A 130 13.14 19.30 -16.71
N ARG A 131 12.75 20.19 -17.65
CA ARG A 131 11.39 20.75 -17.72
C ARG A 131 10.36 19.67 -18.03
N GLU A 132 10.58 18.85 -19.06
CA GLU A 132 9.70 17.70 -19.37
C GLU A 132 9.56 16.72 -18.20
N CYS A 133 10.64 16.46 -17.46
CA CYS A 133 10.60 15.66 -16.23
C CYS A 133 9.83 16.37 -15.11
N PHE A 134 9.99 17.69 -14.94
CA PHE A 134 9.29 18.48 -13.93
C PHE A 134 7.78 18.56 -14.21
N ASP A 135 7.37 18.75 -15.47
CA ASP A 135 5.96 18.84 -15.83
C ASP A 135 5.22 17.51 -15.61
N ARG A 136 5.93 16.38 -15.66
CA ARG A 136 5.40 15.03 -15.42
C ARG A 136 5.49 14.58 -13.95
N LEU A 137 6.62 14.83 -13.29
CA LEU A 137 6.97 14.25 -11.99
C LEU A 137 7.27 15.29 -10.91
N GLY A 138 7.40 16.57 -11.25
CA GLY A 138 7.85 17.63 -10.35
C GLY A 138 7.02 17.76 -9.07
N LYS A 139 5.71 17.50 -9.13
CA LYS A 139 4.82 17.52 -7.94
C LYS A 139 5.18 16.42 -6.93
N SER A 140 5.34 15.18 -7.38
CA SER A 140 5.68 14.05 -6.47
C SER A 140 7.13 14.10 -6.02
N VAL A 141 8.05 14.53 -6.90
CA VAL A 141 9.45 14.79 -6.54
C VAL A 141 9.55 15.87 -5.48
N LEU A 142 8.85 17.00 -5.64
CA LEU A 142 8.86 18.10 -4.66
C LEU A 142 8.26 17.68 -3.31
N GLU A 143 7.13 16.97 -3.29
CA GLU A 143 6.54 16.46 -2.03
C GLU A 143 7.52 15.53 -1.29
N ASN A 144 8.21 14.63 -2.01
CA ASN A 144 9.25 13.78 -1.42
C ASN A 144 10.44 14.60 -0.88
N LEU A 145 10.89 15.64 -1.60
CA LEU A 145 11.95 16.53 -1.15
C LEU A 145 11.53 17.33 0.09
N ILE A 146 10.31 17.85 0.15
CA ILE A 146 9.73 18.53 1.32
C ILE A 146 9.74 17.58 2.52
N ASN A 147 9.16 16.39 2.37
CA ASN A 147 9.08 15.39 3.43
C ASN A 147 10.46 15.00 3.97
N ARG A 148 11.44 14.75 3.08
CA ARG A 148 12.83 14.46 3.48
C ARG A 148 13.49 15.67 4.17
N THR A 149 13.21 16.89 3.74
CA THR A 149 13.75 18.12 4.33
C THR A 149 13.23 18.35 5.75
N ILE A 150 11.93 18.13 6.00
CA ILE A 150 11.34 18.17 7.36
C ILE A 150 12.08 17.21 8.30
N ILE A 151 12.32 15.97 7.84
CA ILE A 151 13.02 14.95 8.62
C ILE A 151 14.49 15.35 8.88
N HIS A 152 15.22 15.84 7.88
CA HIS A 152 16.59 16.35 8.07
C HIS A 152 16.65 17.48 9.10
N GLN A 153 15.79 18.50 8.96
CA GLN A 153 15.78 19.64 9.88
C GLN A 153 15.50 19.22 11.32
N GLU A 154 14.58 18.27 11.56
CA GLU A 154 14.29 17.80 12.91
C GLU A 154 15.42 16.91 13.47
N VAL A 155 16.03 16.04 12.65
CA VAL A 155 17.21 15.23 13.04
C VAL A 155 18.35 16.14 13.47
N GLU A 156 18.68 17.16 12.68
CA GLU A 156 19.70 18.18 12.99
C GLU A 156 19.33 18.96 14.25
N ARG A 157 18.08 19.42 14.39
CA ARG A 157 17.61 20.17 15.57
C ARG A 157 17.72 19.38 16.87
N ARG A 158 17.59 18.05 16.82
CA ARG A 158 17.78 17.15 17.98
C ARG A 158 19.22 16.66 18.17
N GLY A 159 20.15 17.04 17.29
CA GLY A 159 21.53 16.54 17.33
C GLY A 159 21.65 15.04 17.06
N LEU A 160 20.67 14.46 16.36
CA LEU A 160 20.69 13.06 15.97
C LEU A 160 21.49 12.87 14.68
N THR A 161 22.06 11.68 14.50
CA THR A 161 22.82 11.32 13.31
C THR A 161 22.42 9.92 12.84
N VAL A 162 22.26 9.73 11.54
CA VAL A 162 22.15 8.42 10.90
C VAL A 162 23.49 8.12 10.22
N THR A 163 24.11 7.00 10.57
CA THR A 163 25.43 6.61 10.07
C THR A 163 25.32 5.64 8.90
N GLU A 164 26.33 5.59 8.01
CA GLU A 164 26.35 4.63 6.90
C GLU A 164 26.31 3.17 7.39
N ALA A 165 26.92 2.87 8.54
CA ALA A 165 26.87 1.53 9.15
C ALA A 165 25.44 1.11 9.53
N GLU A 166 24.59 2.04 9.97
CA GLU A 166 23.18 1.77 10.26
C GLU A 166 22.37 1.57 8.97
N ILE A 167 22.69 2.34 7.92
CA ILE A 167 22.09 2.17 6.59
C ILE A 167 22.47 0.81 6.01
N ASP A 168 23.74 0.40 6.08
CA ASP A 168 24.21 -0.91 5.64
C ASP A 168 23.53 -2.05 6.40
N ALA A 169 23.47 -1.95 7.73
CA ALA A 169 22.84 -2.97 8.57
C ALA A 169 21.34 -3.12 8.27
N GLU A 170 20.61 -2.03 8.08
CA GLU A 170 19.17 -2.09 7.77
C GLU A 170 18.92 -2.58 6.33
N VAL A 171 19.76 -2.24 5.35
CA VAL A 171 19.72 -2.82 3.99
C VAL A 171 19.94 -4.33 4.04
N GLN A 172 20.96 -4.79 4.78
CA GLN A 172 21.24 -6.22 4.96
C GLN A 172 20.08 -6.95 5.66
N LYS A 173 19.50 -6.35 6.70
CA LYS A 173 18.31 -6.85 7.41
C LYS A 173 17.12 -7.01 6.48
N ILE A 174 16.85 -6.03 5.62
CA ILE A 174 15.75 -6.09 4.64
C ILE A 174 16.02 -7.15 3.58
N ALA A 175 17.18 -7.15 2.93
CA ALA A 175 17.54 -8.15 1.92
C ALA A 175 17.44 -9.59 2.48
N LYS A 176 17.90 -9.80 3.71
CA LYS A 176 17.78 -11.09 4.43
C LYS A 176 16.33 -11.48 4.72
N ARG A 177 15.42 -10.55 5.03
CA ARG A 177 13.97 -10.85 5.19
C ARG A 177 13.35 -11.41 3.89
N PHE A 178 13.88 -11.04 2.72
CA PHE A 178 13.49 -11.61 1.42
C PHE A 178 14.35 -12.81 0.99
N ASN A 179 15.28 -13.28 1.83
CA ASN A 179 16.25 -14.34 1.53
C ASN A 179 17.11 -14.04 0.28
N LEU A 180 17.50 -12.79 0.10
CA LEU A 180 18.31 -12.31 -1.03
C LEU A 180 19.66 -11.73 -0.58
N PRO A 181 20.75 -11.91 -1.36
CA PRO A 181 21.96 -11.08 -1.25
C PRO A 181 21.66 -9.60 -1.52
N VAL A 182 22.45 -8.69 -0.92
CA VAL A 182 22.26 -7.24 -1.06
C VAL A 182 22.36 -6.76 -2.52
N ASP A 183 23.30 -7.28 -3.30
CA ASP A 183 23.45 -6.90 -4.71
C ASP A 183 22.24 -7.35 -5.56
N THR A 184 21.72 -8.55 -5.29
CA THR A 184 20.50 -9.06 -5.94
C THR A 184 19.27 -8.25 -5.55
N TRP A 185 19.18 -7.84 -4.27
CA TRP A 185 18.13 -6.92 -3.79
C TRP A 185 18.19 -5.57 -4.52
N TYR A 186 19.38 -4.99 -4.68
CA TYR A 186 19.56 -3.75 -5.46
C TYR A 186 19.21 -3.92 -6.95
N GLN A 187 19.59 -5.02 -7.58
CA GLN A 187 19.22 -5.32 -8.97
C GLN A 187 17.70 -5.45 -9.14
N MET A 188 17.02 -6.09 -8.18
CA MET A 188 15.55 -6.18 -8.15
C MET A 188 14.91 -4.79 -8.01
N LEU A 189 15.40 -3.94 -7.10
CA LEU A 189 14.90 -2.57 -6.94
C LEU A 189 15.10 -1.70 -8.18
N GLN A 190 16.24 -1.80 -8.87
CA GLN A 190 16.46 -1.11 -10.14
C GLN A 190 15.50 -1.63 -11.22
N THR A 191 15.30 -2.94 -11.31
CA THR A 191 14.48 -3.56 -12.37
C THR A 191 12.97 -3.30 -12.17
N GLU A 192 12.48 -3.38 -10.94
CA GLU A 192 11.05 -3.23 -10.63
C GLU A 192 10.61 -1.78 -10.39
N ARG A 193 11.52 -0.92 -9.91
CA ARG A 193 11.17 0.43 -9.40
C ARG A 193 12.06 1.55 -9.93
N ASP A 194 13.02 1.26 -10.81
CA ASP A 194 14.02 2.20 -11.33
C ASP A 194 14.82 2.94 -10.24
N LEU A 195 15.03 2.28 -9.10
CA LEU A 195 15.75 2.83 -7.95
C LEU A 195 17.20 2.32 -7.90
N THR A 196 18.15 3.24 -8.08
CA THR A 196 19.58 2.95 -7.83
C THR A 196 19.85 2.70 -6.35
N PRO A 197 20.96 2.02 -5.99
CA PRO A 197 21.38 1.85 -4.60
C PRO A 197 21.46 3.16 -3.82
N VAL A 198 21.97 4.23 -4.45
CA VAL A 198 22.12 5.55 -3.84
C VAL A 198 20.75 6.19 -3.57
N GLN A 199 19.83 6.13 -4.53
CA GLN A 199 18.46 6.62 -4.33
C GLN A 199 17.75 5.83 -3.23
N TYR A 200 17.82 4.50 -3.24
CA TYR A 200 17.18 3.68 -2.20
C TYR A 200 17.72 3.99 -0.78
N ARG A 201 19.04 4.11 -0.62
CA ARG A 201 19.65 4.49 0.66
C ARG A 201 19.18 5.88 1.11
N ARG A 202 19.19 6.87 0.22
CA ARG A 202 18.83 8.27 0.51
C ARG A 202 17.34 8.53 0.73
N ASP A 203 16.49 7.86 -0.05
CA ASP A 203 15.06 8.20 -0.17
C ASP A 203 14.14 7.20 0.54
N VAL A 204 14.65 6.01 0.92
CA VAL A 204 13.89 4.99 1.66
C VAL A 204 14.53 4.66 3.00
N ILE A 205 15.81 4.26 3.01
CA ILE A 205 16.47 3.77 4.24
C ILE A 205 16.79 4.91 5.22
N TRP A 206 17.42 5.99 4.74
CA TRP A 206 17.78 7.12 5.61
C TRP A 206 16.55 7.74 6.29
N PRO A 207 15.43 8.06 5.60
CA PRO A 207 14.24 8.61 6.25
C PRO A 207 13.62 7.64 7.26
N MET A 208 13.62 6.34 6.97
CA MET A 208 13.09 5.32 7.87
C MET A 208 13.91 5.22 9.17
N ILE A 209 15.25 5.20 9.09
CA ILE A 209 16.11 5.19 10.27
C ILE A 209 16.01 6.52 11.04
N ALA A 210 16.01 7.65 10.32
CA ALA A 210 15.86 8.98 10.90
C ALA A 210 14.56 9.10 11.71
N LEU A 211 13.42 8.70 11.13
CA LEU A 211 12.13 8.71 11.81
C LEU A 211 12.10 7.73 13.00
N ARG A 212 12.71 6.55 12.89
CA ARG A 212 12.84 5.60 14.01
C ARG A 212 13.60 6.24 15.19
N LYS A 213 14.70 6.95 14.93
CA LYS A 213 15.44 7.71 15.97
C LYS A 213 14.64 8.88 16.54
N LEU A 214 13.85 9.57 15.71
CA LEU A 214 12.97 10.66 16.14
C LEU A 214 11.78 10.19 17.00
N ALA A 215 11.34 8.96 16.78
CA ALA A 215 10.34 8.29 17.61
C ALA A 215 10.85 7.91 19.00
N GLY A 216 12.15 7.63 19.11
CA GLY A 216 12.82 7.20 20.33
C GLY A 216 12.76 5.68 20.53
N ASP A 217 13.75 5.14 21.25
CA ASP A 217 13.90 3.69 21.40
C ASP A 217 12.94 3.06 22.43
N GLU A 218 12.32 3.87 23.30
CA GLU A 218 11.42 3.41 24.38
C GLU A 218 9.97 3.19 23.94
N VAL A 219 9.79 2.37 22.91
CA VAL A 219 8.51 1.69 22.70
C VAL A 219 8.43 0.53 23.69
N GLN A 220 7.57 0.67 24.71
CA GLN A 220 7.39 -0.35 25.74
C GLN A 220 6.32 -1.39 25.32
N VAL A 221 6.72 -2.66 25.22
CA VAL A 221 5.82 -3.80 25.05
C VAL A 221 5.47 -4.35 26.44
N THR A 222 4.25 -4.09 26.88
CA THR A 222 3.73 -4.54 28.17
C THR A 222 3.19 -5.96 28.07
N ASP A 223 3.05 -6.63 29.22
CA ASP A 223 2.44 -7.96 29.27
C ASP A 223 0.99 -7.97 28.74
N SER A 224 0.26 -6.85 28.87
CA SER A 224 -1.09 -6.68 28.30
C SER A 224 -1.08 -6.69 26.77
N ASP A 225 -0.03 -6.11 26.15
CA ASP A 225 0.13 -6.14 24.70
C ASP A 225 0.43 -7.56 24.22
N LEU A 226 1.31 -8.28 24.92
CA LEU A 226 1.64 -9.68 24.63
C LEU A 226 0.41 -10.59 24.75
N HIS A 227 -0.36 -10.48 25.84
CA HIS A 227 -1.60 -11.26 26.00
C HIS A 227 -2.63 -10.93 24.91
N ARG A 228 -2.72 -9.66 24.48
CA ARG A 228 -3.62 -9.22 23.41
C ARG A 228 -3.19 -9.81 22.07
N ALA A 229 -1.92 -9.67 21.70
CA ALA A 229 -1.38 -10.18 20.44
C ALA A 229 -1.39 -11.71 20.39
N PHE A 230 -1.13 -12.39 21.51
CA PHE A 230 -1.24 -13.84 21.59
C PHE A 230 -2.69 -14.30 21.31
N GLN A 231 -3.69 -13.64 21.90
CA GLN A 231 -5.10 -13.92 21.60
C GLN A 231 -5.52 -13.55 20.17
N ARG A 232 -4.88 -12.55 19.56
CA ARG A 232 -5.08 -12.12 18.16
C ARG A 232 -4.56 -13.16 17.17
N ASP A 233 -3.35 -13.65 17.41
CA ASP A 233 -2.59 -14.42 16.44
C ASP A 233 -2.78 -15.93 16.65
N TYR A 234 -2.68 -16.40 17.90
CA TYR A 234 -2.69 -17.82 18.28
C TYR A 234 -3.96 -18.27 19.02
N GLY A 235 -4.72 -17.33 19.58
CA GLY A 235 -5.93 -17.60 20.37
C GLY A 235 -7.05 -18.31 19.61
N PRO A 236 -8.08 -18.79 20.34
CA PRO A 236 -9.20 -19.53 19.72
C PRO A 236 -9.99 -18.58 18.83
N ARG A 237 -10.33 -19.01 17.61
CA ARG A 237 -11.11 -18.21 16.65
C ARG A 237 -12.50 -18.79 16.47
N VAL A 238 -13.51 -17.95 16.25
CA VAL A 238 -14.90 -18.39 16.04
C VAL A 238 -15.14 -18.56 14.54
N ARG A 239 -15.60 -19.76 14.13
CA ARG A 239 -16.07 -20.00 12.76
C ARG A 239 -17.49 -19.48 12.67
N CYS A 240 -17.75 -18.56 11.74
CA CYS A 240 -19.06 -17.94 11.57
C CYS A 240 -19.49 -17.88 10.10
N ARG A 241 -20.80 -17.82 9.90
CA ARG A 241 -21.41 -17.18 8.73
C ARG A 241 -21.87 -15.78 9.09
N MET A 242 -21.86 -14.89 8.10
CA MET A 242 -22.19 -13.48 8.22
C MET A 242 -23.25 -13.06 7.19
N ILE A 243 -24.22 -12.26 7.62
CA ILE A 243 -25.07 -11.45 6.75
C ILE A 243 -24.85 -9.99 7.10
N MET A 244 -24.34 -9.19 6.17
CA MET A 244 -24.08 -7.76 6.35
C MET A 244 -25.08 -6.94 5.54
N MET A 245 -25.62 -5.84 6.08
CA MET A 245 -26.65 -5.03 5.41
C MET A 245 -26.47 -3.54 5.73
N GLU A 246 -26.93 -2.65 4.86
CA GLU A 246 -26.86 -1.19 5.06
C GLU A 246 -28.15 -0.62 5.68
N ASN A 247 -29.29 -1.28 5.47
CA ASN A 247 -30.59 -0.80 5.92
C ASN A 247 -31.08 -1.56 7.15
N VAL A 248 -31.26 -0.86 8.27
CA VAL A 248 -31.70 -1.43 9.55
C VAL A 248 -33.05 -2.16 9.49
N ARG A 249 -34.00 -1.69 8.67
CA ARG A 249 -35.33 -2.30 8.57
C ARG A 249 -35.24 -3.67 7.91
N ARG A 250 -34.57 -3.75 6.75
CA ARG A 250 -34.25 -5.04 6.09
C ARG A 250 -33.43 -5.94 6.99
N ALA A 251 -32.53 -5.37 7.80
CA ALA A 251 -31.69 -6.14 8.70
C ALA A 251 -32.49 -6.82 9.83
N ASN A 252 -33.51 -6.15 10.39
CA ASN A 252 -34.45 -6.78 11.32
C ASN A 252 -35.31 -7.86 10.62
N GLU A 253 -35.87 -7.57 9.44
CA GLU A 253 -36.67 -8.55 8.67
C GLU A 253 -35.87 -9.83 8.35
N VAL A 254 -34.57 -9.71 8.06
CA VAL A 254 -33.68 -10.87 7.79
C VAL A 254 -33.26 -11.55 9.08
N TRP A 255 -33.05 -10.82 10.17
CA TRP A 255 -32.74 -11.38 11.49
C TRP A 255 -33.88 -12.24 12.04
N GLU A 256 -35.13 -11.79 11.91
CA GLU A 256 -36.32 -12.57 12.29
C GLU A 256 -36.42 -13.87 11.49
N LYS A 257 -36.21 -13.81 10.17
CA LYS A 257 -36.18 -15.00 9.29
C LYS A 257 -35.08 -15.97 9.68
N ALA A 258 -33.86 -15.46 9.88
CA ALA A 258 -32.70 -16.26 10.26
C ALA A 258 -32.90 -16.94 11.62
N THR A 259 -33.45 -16.23 12.61
CA THR A 259 -33.70 -16.77 13.96
C THR A 259 -34.82 -17.81 13.97
N ARG A 260 -35.86 -17.65 13.14
CA ARG A 260 -36.95 -18.63 13.01
C ARG A 260 -36.55 -19.88 12.23
N THR A 261 -35.63 -19.75 11.29
CA THR A 261 -35.22 -20.84 10.36
C THR A 261 -33.69 -20.81 10.16
N PRO A 262 -32.90 -21.18 11.20
CA PRO A 262 -31.44 -21.07 11.16
C PRO A 262 -30.74 -21.86 10.04
N GLU A 263 -31.39 -22.89 9.51
CA GLU A 263 -30.95 -23.71 8.38
C GLU A 263 -30.92 -22.92 7.05
N ASP A 264 -31.74 -21.89 6.89
CA ASP A 264 -31.80 -21.05 5.67
C ASP A 264 -30.77 -19.89 5.68
N PHE A 265 -29.92 -19.81 6.71
CA PHE A 265 -28.97 -18.70 6.88
C PHE A 265 -28.06 -18.49 5.67
N ASP A 266 -27.65 -19.56 4.98
CA ASP A 266 -26.77 -19.46 3.81
C ASP A 266 -27.50 -18.93 2.57
N LYS A 267 -28.79 -19.23 2.41
CA LYS A 267 -29.69 -18.63 1.40
C LYS A 267 -29.91 -17.14 1.70
N LEU A 268 -30.24 -16.81 2.94
CA LEU A 268 -30.40 -15.43 3.39
C LEU A 268 -29.11 -14.62 3.20
N ALA A 269 -27.95 -15.22 3.43
CA ALA A 269 -26.66 -14.59 3.13
C ALA A 269 -26.47 -14.31 1.64
N ARG A 270 -26.78 -15.28 0.75
CA ARG A 270 -26.72 -15.09 -0.72
C ARG A 270 -27.66 -14.01 -1.23
N GLU A 271 -28.86 -13.91 -0.66
CA GLU A 271 -29.90 -12.96 -1.08
C GLU A 271 -29.71 -11.54 -0.52
N PHE A 272 -29.32 -11.41 0.75
CA PHE A 272 -29.35 -10.12 1.47
C PHE A 272 -27.98 -9.55 1.82
N SER A 273 -26.92 -10.35 2.01
CA SER A 273 -25.63 -9.86 2.52
C SER A 273 -24.94 -8.96 1.51
N VAL A 274 -24.63 -7.69 1.81
CA VAL A 274 -23.96 -6.74 0.90
C VAL A 274 -22.46 -6.99 0.72
N GLU A 275 -21.85 -7.83 1.56
CA GLU A 275 -20.44 -8.21 1.43
C GLU A 275 -20.30 -9.32 0.38
N ALA A 276 -19.66 -9.01 -0.75
CA ALA A 276 -19.72 -9.84 -1.96
C ALA A 276 -19.01 -11.19 -1.84
N ASN A 277 -17.90 -11.26 -1.08
CA ASN A 277 -17.07 -12.47 -1.02
C ASN A 277 -17.78 -13.57 -0.22
N SER A 278 -18.22 -13.24 0.99
CA SER A 278 -18.98 -14.15 1.84
C SER A 278 -20.37 -14.41 1.29
N ARG A 279 -21.05 -13.43 0.66
CA ARG A 279 -22.35 -13.65 -0.04
C ARG A 279 -22.25 -14.87 -0.97
N ALA A 280 -21.25 -14.92 -1.85
CA ALA A 280 -21.07 -16.03 -2.79
C ALA A 280 -20.89 -17.39 -2.09
N LEU A 281 -20.25 -17.39 -0.91
CA LEU A 281 -19.97 -18.57 -0.10
C LEU A 281 -21.07 -18.88 0.95
N GLY A 282 -22.27 -18.33 0.78
CA GLY A 282 -23.39 -18.55 1.72
C GLY A 282 -23.14 -17.94 3.09
N GLY A 283 -22.50 -16.78 3.12
CA GLY A 283 -22.11 -16.04 4.33
C GLY A 283 -20.81 -16.50 4.98
N ALA A 284 -20.13 -17.55 4.49
CA ALA A 284 -18.90 -18.03 5.12
C ALA A 284 -17.79 -16.95 5.09
N ILE A 285 -17.19 -16.68 6.24
CA ILE A 285 -16.09 -15.72 6.44
C ILE A 285 -14.87 -16.41 7.07
N PRO A 286 -13.66 -15.82 6.97
CA PRO A 286 -12.51 -16.25 7.76
C PRO A 286 -12.83 -16.28 9.27
N PRO A 287 -12.28 -17.22 10.06
CA PRO A 287 -12.57 -17.32 11.48
C PRO A 287 -12.18 -16.05 12.26
N ILE A 288 -13.14 -15.52 13.03
CA ILE A 288 -13.00 -14.28 13.79
C ILE A 288 -12.08 -14.53 14.99
N SER A 289 -10.94 -13.83 15.06
CA SER A 289 -10.07 -13.78 16.24
C SER A 289 -10.46 -12.64 17.18
N ARG A 290 -9.83 -12.58 18.37
CA ARG A 290 -9.87 -11.38 19.20
C ARG A 290 -8.92 -10.31 18.68
N TYR A 291 -9.18 -9.05 19.01
CA TYR A 291 -8.30 -7.91 18.86
C TYR A 291 -7.75 -7.72 17.44
N SER A 292 -8.57 -8.03 16.42
CA SER A 292 -8.21 -7.92 15.00
C SER A 292 -8.16 -6.46 14.53
N SER A 293 -9.07 -5.63 15.01
CA SER A 293 -9.03 -4.17 14.88
C SER A 293 -9.92 -3.52 15.95
N ALA A 294 -9.71 -2.22 16.21
CA ALA A 294 -10.56 -1.46 17.13
C ALA A 294 -12.02 -1.36 16.64
N ASP A 295 -12.23 -1.21 15.32
CA ASP A 295 -13.55 -1.06 14.70
C ASP A 295 -14.41 -2.34 14.78
N ASN A 296 -13.77 -3.50 14.94
CA ASN A 296 -14.43 -4.80 14.98
C ASN A 296 -14.83 -5.26 16.40
N GLN A 297 -14.50 -4.51 17.46
CA GLN A 297 -14.69 -4.96 18.86
C GLN A 297 -16.10 -5.48 19.15
N SER A 298 -17.15 -4.77 18.70
CA SER A 298 -18.56 -5.20 18.87
C SER A 298 -18.90 -6.49 18.12
N LEU A 299 -18.29 -6.72 16.96
CA LEU A 299 -18.46 -7.92 16.14
C LEU A 299 -17.78 -9.12 16.80
N GLU A 300 -16.55 -8.93 17.29
CA GLU A 300 -15.80 -9.95 18.02
C GLU A 300 -16.50 -10.32 19.33
N ASP A 301 -16.94 -9.34 20.12
CA ASP A 301 -17.64 -9.61 21.38
C ASP A 301 -18.97 -10.33 21.19
N ALA A 302 -19.68 -10.07 20.09
CA ALA A 302 -20.83 -10.89 19.72
C ALA A 302 -20.40 -12.31 19.32
N ALA A 303 -19.44 -12.46 18.41
CA ALA A 303 -18.97 -13.76 17.92
C ALA A 303 -18.50 -14.69 19.06
N PHE A 304 -17.72 -14.18 20.02
CA PHE A 304 -17.17 -14.96 21.12
C PHE A 304 -18.18 -15.30 22.23
N ARG A 305 -19.34 -14.64 22.27
CA ARG A 305 -20.46 -15.00 23.16
C ARG A 305 -21.30 -16.16 22.61
N LEU A 306 -21.32 -16.36 21.29
CA LEU A 306 -22.15 -17.39 20.66
C LEU A 306 -21.67 -18.82 20.96
N GLN A 307 -22.65 -19.70 21.15
CA GLN A 307 -22.49 -21.16 21.14
C GLN A 307 -22.61 -21.71 19.70
N PRO A 308 -22.07 -22.90 19.41
CA PRO A 308 -22.20 -23.52 18.08
C PRO A 308 -23.68 -23.69 17.68
N GLY A 309 -24.04 -23.22 16.49
CA GLY A 309 -25.41 -23.20 15.97
C GLY A 309 -26.18 -21.90 16.27
N GLU A 310 -25.75 -21.10 17.25
CA GLU A 310 -26.44 -19.88 17.69
C GLU A 310 -26.33 -18.74 16.66
N ILE A 311 -27.37 -17.90 16.60
CA ILE A 311 -27.44 -16.69 15.78
C ILE A 311 -27.39 -15.48 16.69
N SER A 312 -26.55 -14.49 16.36
CA SER A 312 -26.43 -13.25 17.12
C SER A 312 -27.69 -12.38 17.04
N GLY A 313 -27.85 -11.48 18.01
CA GLY A 313 -28.64 -10.26 17.79
C GLY A 313 -28.07 -9.42 16.63
N LEU A 314 -28.76 -8.32 16.30
CA LEU A 314 -28.28 -7.41 15.26
C LEU A 314 -27.11 -6.56 15.76
N ILE A 315 -25.94 -6.71 15.15
CA ILE A 315 -24.69 -6.04 15.53
C ILE A 315 -24.50 -4.83 14.60
N GLN A 316 -24.30 -3.64 15.15
CA GLN A 316 -23.89 -2.48 14.34
C GLN A 316 -22.35 -2.43 14.23
N VAL A 317 -21.85 -2.31 13.00
CA VAL A 317 -20.42 -2.14 12.66
C VAL A 317 -20.31 -0.94 11.73
N GLY A 318 -19.88 0.20 12.27
CA GLY A 318 -19.91 1.48 11.56
C GLY A 318 -21.33 1.86 11.09
N ASN A 319 -21.51 2.03 9.78
CA ASN A 319 -22.80 2.29 9.13
C ASN A 319 -23.51 1.03 8.60
N ARG A 320 -23.02 -0.17 8.97
CA ARG A 320 -23.57 -1.46 8.54
C ARG A 320 -24.13 -2.24 9.72
N TYR A 321 -25.03 -3.16 9.41
CA TYR A 321 -25.66 -4.07 10.35
C TYR A 321 -25.28 -5.50 10.00
N VAL A 322 -24.89 -6.29 10.99
CA VAL A 322 -24.34 -7.63 10.84
C VAL A 322 -25.13 -8.62 11.69
N ILE A 323 -25.42 -9.78 11.12
CA ILE A 323 -25.92 -10.96 11.81
C ILE A 323 -24.86 -12.05 11.65
N LEU A 324 -24.47 -12.70 12.74
CA LEU A 324 -23.58 -13.86 12.73
C LEU A 324 -24.36 -15.13 13.06
N LYS A 325 -23.94 -16.24 12.46
CA LYS A 325 -24.27 -17.61 12.91
C LYS A 325 -22.97 -18.32 13.25
N CYS A 326 -22.85 -18.82 14.48
CA CYS A 326 -21.68 -19.58 14.91
C CYS A 326 -21.73 -21.01 14.37
N GLU A 327 -20.66 -21.46 13.72
CA GLU A 327 -20.47 -22.86 13.28
C GLU A 327 -19.52 -23.64 14.21
N GLY A 328 -18.90 -22.97 15.19
CA GLY A 328 -17.99 -23.56 16.16
C GLY A 328 -16.73 -22.72 16.38
N ARG A 329 -15.67 -23.33 16.91
CA ARG A 329 -14.37 -22.68 17.16
C ARG A 329 -13.21 -23.45 16.54
N THR A 330 -12.14 -22.75 16.17
CA THR A 330 -10.88 -23.37 15.74
C THR A 330 -10.17 -23.99 16.94
N GLU A 331 -9.46 -25.07 16.71
CA GLU A 331 -8.48 -25.59 17.66
C GLU A 331 -7.27 -24.65 17.69
N GLN A 332 -6.64 -24.50 18.86
CA GLN A 332 -5.43 -23.70 19.02
C GLN A 332 -4.20 -24.60 18.78
N VAL A 333 -3.29 -24.14 17.93
CA VAL A 333 -2.04 -24.86 17.62
C VAL A 333 -0.95 -24.53 18.64
N VAL A 334 -0.93 -23.31 19.16
CA VAL A 334 -0.04 -22.84 20.24
C VAL A 334 -0.92 -22.49 21.43
N THR A 335 -0.57 -22.99 22.62
CA THR A 335 -1.38 -22.85 23.84
C THR A 335 -0.65 -22.18 25.00
N ASP A 336 0.69 -22.24 25.07
CA ASP A 336 1.50 -21.42 25.96
C ASP A 336 2.07 -20.23 25.18
N ILE A 337 1.94 -19.03 25.74
CA ILE A 337 2.52 -17.80 25.18
C ILE A 337 4.06 -17.86 25.16
N LYS A 338 4.68 -18.60 26.08
CA LYS A 338 6.14 -18.75 26.18
C LYS A 338 6.78 -19.36 24.95
N ASP A 339 6.06 -20.22 24.23
CA ASP A 339 6.55 -20.86 23.00
C ASP A 339 6.80 -19.85 21.87
N VAL A 340 6.15 -18.67 21.94
CA VAL A 340 6.19 -17.63 20.91
C VAL A 340 6.54 -16.24 21.46
N GLU A 341 6.82 -16.10 22.77
CA GLU A 341 6.92 -14.79 23.44
C GLU A 341 7.99 -13.89 22.82
N ASN A 342 9.17 -14.45 22.50
CA ASN A 342 10.28 -13.67 21.92
C ASN A 342 9.93 -13.11 20.54
N ASP A 343 9.35 -13.93 19.67
CA ASP A 343 8.94 -13.52 18.32
C ASP A 343 7.79 -12.52 18.37
N LEU A 344 6.80 -12.76 19.25
CA LEU A 344 5.67 -11.88 19.48
C LEU A 344 6.10 -10.52 20.07
N ARG A 345 7.07 -10.51 20.98
CA ARG A 345 7.65 -9.29 21.55
C ARG A 345 8.43 -8.51 20.49
N ALA A 346 9.21 -9.19 19.65
CA ALA A 346 9.93 -8.55 18.54
C ALA A 346 8.98 -7.98 17.47
N GLN A 347 7.90 -8.69 17.16
CA GLN A 347 6.84 -8.24 16.26
C GLN A 347 6.11 -7.02 16.84
N LEU A 348 5.66 -7.06 18.09
CA LEU A 348 5.00 -5.94 18.77
C LEU A 348 5.91 -4.71 18.90
N GLN A 349 7.21 -4.91 19.11
CA GLN A 349 8.19 -3.83 19.12
C GLN A 349 8.22 -3.10 17.78
N GLU A 350 8.31 -3.84 16.66
CA GLU A 350 8.28 -3.25 15.32
C GLU A 350 6.90 -2.62 15.02
N GLU A 351 5.78 -3.31 15.28
CA GLU A 351 4.41 -2.77 15.09
C GLU A 351 4.24 -1.39 15.78
N LYS A 352 4.47 -1.33 17.09
CA LYS A 352 4.36 -0.08 17.86
C LYS A 352 5.41 0.97 17.47
N THR A 353 6.59 0.57 17.03
CA THR A 353 7.61 1.50 16.51
C THR A 353 7.13 2.17 15.23
N GLN A 354 6.49 1.44 14.32
CA GLN A 354 5.93 2.00 13.10
C GLN A 354 4.73 2.91 13.40
N GLU A 355 3.85 2.55 14.34
CA GLU A 355 2.79 3.44 14.84
C GLU A 355 3.36 4.76 15.40
N ARG A 356 4.39 4.67 16.26
CA ARG A 356 5.04 5.85 16.84
C ARG A 356 5.73 6.71 15.76
N VAL A 357 6.38 6.10 14.78
CA VAL A 357 6.98 6.77 13.62
C VAL A 357 5.91 7.54 12.82
N ALA A 358 4.76 6.94 12.56
CA ALA A 358 3.67 7.59 11.83
C ALA A 358 3.14 8.82 12.58
N VAL A 359 2.89 8.71 13.90
CA VAL A 359 2.47 9.84 14.75
C VAL A 359 3.52 10.95 14.74
N VAL A 360 4.80 10.61 14.92
CA VAL A 360 5.89 11.60 14.95
C VAL A 360 6.02 12.33 13.61
N PHE A 361 5.89 11.63 12.49
CA PHE A 361 5.98 12.28 11.18
C PHE A 361 4.79 13.20 10.90
N ASP A 362 3.58 12.80 11.28
CA ASP A 362 2.37 13.63 11.18
C ASP A 362 2.46 14.88 12.08
N ASP A 363 2.94 14.73 13.32
CA ASP A 363 3.23 15.84 14.24
C ASP A 363 4.25 16.82 13.63
N LEU A 364 5.33 16.33 13.02
CA LEU A 364 6.32 17.17 12.35
C LEU A 364 5.72 17.91 11.14
N LYS A 365 4.91 17.25 10.30
CA LYS A 365 4.21 17.92 9.19
C LYS A 365 3.24 19.01 9.64
N LYS A 366 2.61 18.86 10.82
CA LYS A 366 1.73 19.88 11.42
C LYS A 366 2.50 21.05 12.03
N GLN A 367 3.66 20.78 12.64
CA GLN A 367 4.46 21.80 13.33
C GLN A 367 5.34 22.61 12.36
N THR A 368 5.88 21.98 11.31
CA THR A 368 6.76 22.64 10.35
C THR A 368 5.99 23.47 9.33
N ARG A 369 6.32 24.76 9.24
CA ARG A 369 5.81 25.64 8.18
C ARG A 369 6.40 25.21 6.83
N VAL A 370 5.53 24.91 5.87
CA VAL A 370 5.89 24.62 4.48
C VAL A 370 5.09 25.55 3.57
N ASP A 371 5.78 26.28 2.70
CA ASP A 371 5.19 27.11 1.65
C ASP A 371 5.52 26.47 0.29
N ASN A 372 4.54 25.79 -0.31
CA ASN A 372 4.70 25.09 -1.58
C ASN A 372 4.21 25.95 -2.74
N TYR A 373 5.15 26.63 -3.39
CA TYR A 373 4.88 27.52 -4.53
C TYR A 373 4.44 26.79 -5.82
N LEU A 374 4.66 25.48 -5.95
CA LEU A 374 4.23 24.69 -7.11
C LEU A 374 2.73 24.34 -7.05
N THR A 375 2.21 24.10 -5.85
CA THR A 375 0.78 23.86 -5.61
C THR A 375 0.03 25.10 -5.11
N ASN A 376 0.76 26.18 -4.82
CA ASN A 376 0.26 27.40 -4.19
C ASN A 376 -0.47 27.12 -2.85
N THR A 377 0.11 26.25 -2.03
CA THR A 377 -0.43 25.83 -0.73
C THR A 377 0.57 26.04 0.39
N SER A 378 0.10 26.53 1.53
CA SER A 378 0.89 26.61 2.76
C SER A 378 0.33 25.66 3.81
N THR A 379 1.20 24.91 4.49
CA THR A 379 0.82 23.98 5.57
C THR A 379 1.68 24.20 6.81
N GLY A 380 1.14 23.83 7.97
CA GLY A 380 1.81 23.90 9.26
C GLY A 380 1.96 25.30 9.84
N GLY A 381 2.28 25.34 11.13
CA GLY A 381 2.35 26.55 11.94
C GLY A 381 0.98 27.01 12.47
N SER A 382 0.68 26.67 13.72
CA SER A 382 -0.49 27.20 14.42
C SER A 382 -0.31 28.67 14.77
N ASN A 383 -0.87 29.56 13.94
CA ASN A 383 -1.20 30.96 14.21
C ASN A 383 -0.28 31.77 15.16
N THR A 384 0.62 32.57 14.57
CA THR A 384 0.51 34.02 14.80
C THR A 384 0.32 34.69 13.44
N ALA A 385 -0.92 35.07 13.13
CA ALA A 385 -1.22 35.80 11.90
C ALA A 385 -0.73 37.26 12.01
N GLN A 386 0.52 37.51 11.59
CA GLN A 386 0.91 38.83 11.10
C GLN A 386 0.54 38.88 9.61
N ASN A 387 -0.51 39.63 9.28
CA ASN A 387 -0.88 39.96 7.90
C ASN A 387 0.20 40.88 7.29
N THR A 388 1.30 40.30 6.83
CA THR A 388 2.21 41.01 5.92
C THR A 388 1.67 40.85 4.50
N SER A 389 0.66 41.67 4.17
CA SER A 389 0.16 41.80 2.81
C SER A 389 1.31 42.22 1.89
N TYR A 390 1.80 41.29 1.07
CA TYR A 390 2.69 41.63 -0.04
C TYR A 390 1.89 42.37 -1.11
N THR A 391 1.70 43.68 -0.90
CA THR A 391 1.14 44.56 -1.90
C THR A 391 2.13 44.67 -3.06
N ASN A 392 1.79 44.04 -4.19
CA ASN A 392 2.46 44.27 -5.47
C ASN A 392 2.23 45.73 -5.89
N GLN A 393 3.10 46.64 -5.44
CA GLN A 393 3.19 47.97 -6.03
C GLN A 393 3.98 47.87 -7.33
N ILE A 394 3.25 47.74 -8.44
CA ILE A 394 3.76 48.04 -9.77
C ILE A 394 4.07 49.54 -9.79
N GLN A 395 5.35 49.90 -9.61
CA GLN A 395 5.76 51.29 -9.65
C GLN A 395 5.79 51.79 -11.11
N GLN A 396 4.67 52.35 -11.56
CA GLN A 396 4.64 53.19 -12.76
C GLN A 396 5.49 54.44 -12.50
N THR A 397 6.73 54.44 -13.01
CA THR A 397 7.59 55.63 -13.00
C THR A 397 7.11 56.61 -14.06
N GLY A 398 6.06 57.37 -13.75
CA GLY A 398 5.69 58.57 -14.49
C GLY A 398 6.81 59.61 -14.37
N SER A 399 7.23 60.17 -15.49
CA SER A 399 8.22 61.25 -15.54
C SER A 399 7.60 62.58 -15.14
N THR A 400 8.21 63.28 -14.18
CA THR A 400 7.89 64.68 -13.88
C THR A 400 9.16 65.46 -13.57
N LEU A 401 9.22 66.69 -14.12
CA LEU A 401 10.37 67.58 -14.05
C LEU A 401 10.52 68.25 -12.66
N PRO A 402 11.74 68.63 -12.24
CA PRO A 402 11.98 69.27 -10.95
C PRO A 402 11.72 70.78 -10.97
N GLY A 403 11.09 71.33 -9.91
CA GLY A 403 11.06 72.78 -9.68
C GLY A 403 10.16 73.24 -8.53
N ALA A 404 10.68 74.18 -7.73
CA ALA A 404 10.01 75.07 -6.76
C ALA A 404 9.48 74.49 -5.42
N ASP A 405 10.35 74.54 -4.41
CA ASP A 405 10.17 75.21 -3.10
C ASP A 405 8.76 75.34 -2.47
N ALA A 406 8.59 74.76 -1.27
CA ALA A 406 8.04 75.46 -0.09
C ALA A 406 8.34 74.68 1.22
N GLN A 407 8.66 75.40 2.30
CA GLN A 407 8.92 74.83 3.64
C GLN A 407 7.62 74.67 4.45
N ALA A 408 7.51 73.63 5.31
CA ALA A 408 7.01 73.75 6.70
C ALA A 408 6.94 72.42 7.49
N VAL A 409 7.74 72.33 8.57
CA VAL A 409 7.35 72.03 9.97
C VAL A 409 6.48 70.77 10.31
N GLN A 410 7.05 69.89 11.15
CA GLN A 410 6.37 68.86 11.98
C GLN A 410 5.97 69.41 13.38
N PRO A 411 5.40 68.63 14.35
CA PRO A 411 4.17 67.82 14.33
C PRO A 411 3.27 68.03 15.60
N ALA A 412 2.02 67.52 15.61
CA ALA A 412 1.24 67.17 16.82
C ALA A 412 -0.03 66.36 16.39
N SER A 413 -0.35 65.19 16.97
CA SER A 413 -1.17 65.02 18.19
C SER A 413 -2.44 65.90 18.17
N GLY A 414 -3.69 65.43 18.05
CA GLY A 414 -4.25 64.12 18.41
C GLY A 414 -4.89 64.18 19.80
N THR A 415 -6.22 64.37 19.89
CA THR A 415 -7.17 63.82 20.89
C THR A 415 -8.57 64.42 20.69
N THR A 416 -9.60 63.57 20.84
CA THR A 416 -11.04 63.83 20.71
C THR A 416 -11.66 64.36 22.01
N LEU A 417 -12.72 65.21 21.94
CA LEU A 417 -14.04 65.06 22.64
C LEU A 417 -14.77 66.38 22.97
N THR A 418 -16.10 66.24 23.09
CA THR A 418 -17.15 67.24 23.42
C THR A 418 -17.45 68.26 22.30
N LYS A 419 -18.73 68.49 21.93
CA LYS A 419 -20.02 67.95 22.42
C LYS A 419 -21.01 67.80 21.27
#